data_AF-A0A383ATS8-F1
#
_entry.id   AF-A0A383ATS8-F1
#
_cell.length_a   1.000
_cell.length_b   1.000
_cell.length_c   1.000
_cell.angle_alpha   90.00
_cell.angle_beta   90.00
_cell.angle_gamma   90.00
#
_symmetry.space_group_name_H-M   'P 1'
#
loop_
_entity.id
_entity.type
_entity.pdbx_description
1 polymer ?
#
loop_
_entity_poly.entity_id
_entity_poly.type
_entity_poly.pdbx_seq_one_letter_code
_entity_poly.pdbx_strand_id
1 'polypeptide(L)'
;MDVKSERPSFLIYKSFYEPIKILSYENKGKLFEAIFEYQINGKLEAEPQIQMAFAFFKNQFELDQKKWEKKIVAQIDNGKKGGRPRNSSEITLDEKPKKPNQTHGFFKNPTKPKKGVKGKEKEKEKVNIDIKMATPRRFAKNEIQNTGKKEDLIDLWENNFSDAWKQDSKIKGMYENKLSEFED
;
A
#
# COMPACT_ATOMS: atom_id res chain seq x y z
N MET A 1 3.61 15.30 -23.70
CA MET A 1 4.55 14.17 -23.90
C MET A 1 3.97 13.01 -23.13
N ASP A 2 3.18 12.17 -23.79
CA ASP A 2 2.69 10.94 -23.17
C ASP A 2 3.89 10.03 -22.95
N VAL A 3 4.36 9.98 -21.71
CA VAL A 3 5.37 9.00 -21.30
C VAL A 3 4.67 7.65 -21.30
N LYS A 4 4.60 7.02 -22.46
CA LYS A 4 4.29 5.59 -22.57
C LYS A 4 5.53 4.85 -22.09
N SER A 5 5.75 4.86 -20.77
CA SER A 5 6.81 4.04 -20.21
C SER A 5 6.45 2.59 -20.46
N GLU A 6 7.40 1.78 -20.90
CA GLU A 6 7.16 0.35 -21.05
C GLU A 6 7.30 -0.31 -19.68
N ARG A 7 6.30 -1.11 -19.31
CA ARG A 7 6.34 -1.85 -18.06
C ARG A 7 7.27 -3.05 -18.26
N PRO A 8 8.31 -3.25 -17.43
CA PRO A 8 9.32 -4.29 -17.66
C PRO A 8 8.84 -5.72 -17.38
N SER A 9 7.60 -5.88 -16.90
CA SER A 9 7.05 -7.18 -16.52
C SER A 9 5.54 -7.20 -16.62
N PHE A 10 4.98 -8.37 -16.93
CA PHE A 10 3.55 -8.65 -16.87
C PHE A 10 3.26 -9.64 -15.73
N LEU A 11 1.98 -9.78 -15.37
CA LEU A 11 1.53 -10.67 -14.32
C LEU A 11 0.67 -11.79 -14.89
N ILE A 12 0.85 -13.00 -14.38
CA ILE A 12 -0.02 -14.14 -14.66
C ILE A 12 -0.79 -14.46 -13.37
N TYR A 13 -2.12 -14.48 -13.47
CA TYR A 13 -2.98 -14.74 -12.32
C TYR A 13 -3.31 -16.22 -12.21
N LYS A 14 -3.48 -16.71 -10.98
CA LYS A 14 -3.86 -18.11 -10.71
C LYS A 14 -5.17 -18.51 -11.39
N SER A 15 -6.10 -17.56 -11.52
CA SER A 15 -7.39 -17.76 -12.21
C SER A 15 -7.25 -18.12 -13.69
N PHE A 16 -6.10 -17.85 -14.31
CA PHE A 16 -5.86 -18.18 -15.71
C PHE A 16 -5.58 -19.65 -15.94
N TYR A 17 -5.25 -20.41 -14.90
CA TYR A 17 -4.96 -21.82 -15.06
C TYR A 17 -6.20 -22.62 -15.45
N GLU A 18 -7.35 -22.34 -14.83
CA GLU A 18 -8.60 -23.07 -15.07
C GLU A 18 -9.02 -23.09 -16.55
N PRO A 19 -9.07 -21.95 -17.27
CA PRO A 19 -9.38 -21.93 -18.70
C PRO A 19 -8.39 -22.70 -19.58
N ILE A 20 -7.10 -22.77 -19.21
CA ILE A 20 -6.06 -23.35 -20.06
C ILE A 20 -5.67 -24.77 -19.65
N LYS A 21 -6.20 -25.29 -18.52
CA LYS A 21 -5.77 -26.59 -17.98
C LYS A 21 -6.02 -27.74 -18.95
N ILE A 22 -7.09 -27.64 -19.75
CA ILE A 22 -7.52 -28.63 -20.74
C ILE A 22 -6.59 -28.70 -21.97
N LEU A 23 -5.74 -27.69 -22.20
CA LEU A 23 -4.83 -27.67 -23.33
C LEU A 23 -3.72 -28.73 -23.17
N SER A 24 -3.27 -29.29 -24.31
CA SER A 24 -2.08 -30.14 -24.38
C SER A 24 -0.83 -29.38 -23.93
N TYR A 25 0.22 -30.09 -23.55
CA TYR A 25 1.50 -29.47 -23.19
C TYR A 25 2.09 -28.64 -24.34
N GLU A 26 1.98 -29.13 -25.57
CA GLU A 26 2.41 -28.39 -26.76
C GLU A 26 1.65 -27.07 -26.90
N ASN A 27 0.31 -27.10 -26.80
CA ASN A 27 -0.51 -25.89 -26.91
C ASN A 27 -0.27 -24.91 -25.74
N LYS A 28 0.04 -25.41 -24.53
CA LYS A 28 0.47 -24.56 -23.41
C LYS A 28 1.81 -23.88 -23.71
N GLY A 29 2.75 -24.57 -24.35
CA GLY A 29 4.01 -24.01 -24.83
C GLY A 29 3.79 -22.91 -25.88
N LYS A 30 3.00 -23.19 -26.92
CA LYS A 30 2.63 -22.22 -27.97
C LYS A 30 1.93 -20.99 -27.37
N LEU A 31 1.03 -21.19 -26.41
CA LEU A 31 0.38 -20.07 -25.71
C LEU A 31 1.37 -19.22 -24.92
N PHE A 32 2.34 -19.84 -24.24
CA PHE A 32 3.36 -19.14 -23.48
C PHE A 32 4.24 -18.26 -24.39
N GLU A 33 4.67 -18.80 -25.53
CA GLU A 33 5.41 -18.07 -26.54
C GLU A 33 4.60 -16.89 -27.10
N ALA A 34 3.34 -17.12 -27.48
CA ALA A 34 2.43 -16.09 -27.96
C ALA A 34 2.21 -14.95 -26.94
N ILE A 35 2.19 -15.24 -25.64
CA ILE A 35 2.12 -14.22 -24.58
C ILE A 35 3.35 -13.31 -24.62
N PHE A 36 4.55 -13.88 -24.74
CA PHE A 36 5.79 -13.09 -24.80
C PHE A 36 5.88 -12.26 -26.08
N GLU A 37 5.58 -12.85 -27.24
CA GLU A 37 5.58 -12.13 -28.51
C GLU A 37 4.65 -10.92 -28.48
N TYR A 38 3.45 -11.09 -27.92
CA TYR A 38 2.52 -9.98 -27.76
C TYR A 38 3.05 -8.90 -26.81
N GLN A 39 3.67 -9.27 -25.69
CA GLN A 39 4.18 -8.30 -24.72
C GLN A 39 5.43 -7.54 -25.23
N ILE A 40 6.25 -8.17 -26.06
CA ILE A 40 7.47 -7.56 -26.62
C ILE A 40 7.15 -6.76 -27.88
N ASN A 41 6.40 -7.35 -28.81
CA ASN A 41 6.22 -6.81 -30.18
C ASN A 41 4.81 -6.27 -30.45
N GLY A 42 3.84 -6.51 -29.56
CA GLY A 42 2.44 -6.14 -29.77
C GLY A 42 1.71 -6.95 -30.85
N LYS A 43 2.34 -8.00 -31.38
CA LYS A 43 1.80 -8.87 -32.43
C LYS A 43 1.43 -10.23 -31.85
N LEU A 44 0.37 -10.82 -32.39
CA LEU A 44 -0.07 -12.17 -32.05
C LEU A 44 -0.23 -12.94 -33.37
N GLU A 45 0.68 -13.85 -33.66
CA GLU A 45 0.57 -14.80 -34.75
C GLU A 45 0.51 -16.21 -34.15
N ALA A 46 -0.70 -16.73 -34.01
CA ALA A 46 -0.90 -18.06 -33.41
C ALA A 46 -2.10 -18.77 -34.04
N GLU A 47 -2.16 -20.09 -33.87
CA GLU A 47 -3.29 -20.91 -34.30
C GLU A 47 -4.60 -20.46 -33.60
N PRO A 48 -5.78 -20.64 -34.20
CA PRO A 48 -7.06 -20.16 -33.65
C PRO A 48 -7.34 -20.62 -32.22
N GLN A 49 -6.95 -21.85 -31.86
CA GLN A 49 -7.10 -22.38 -30.50
C GLN A 49 -6.26 -21.58 -29.48
N ILE A 50 -5.04 -21.20 -29.87
CA ILE A 50 -4.14 -20.40 -29.04
C ILE A 50 -4.63 -18.96 -28.95
N GLN A 51 -5.14 -18.38 -30.04
CA GLN A 51 -5.73 -17.04 -30.02
C GLN A 51 -6.92 -16.94 -29.06
N MET A 52 -7.79 -17.95 -29.05
CA MET A 52 -8.93 -18.01 -28.14
C MET A 52 -8.48 -18.11 -26.68
N ALA A 53 -7.48 -18.95 -26.38
CA ALA A 53 -6.90 -19.03 -25.05
C ALA A 53 -6.20 -17.71 -24.64
N PHE A 54 -5.51 -17.06 -25.59
CA PHE A 54 -4.81 -15.80 -25.39
C PHE A 54 -5.77 -14.62 -25.11
N ALA A 55 -6.97 -14.62 -25.70
CA ALA A 55 -7.96 -13.56 -25.50
C ALA A 55 -8.30 -13.33 -24.02
N PHE A 56 -8.28 -14.38 -23.19
CA PHE A 56 -8.47 -14.29 -21.74
C PHE A 56 -7.37 -13.46 -21.06
N PHE A 57 -6.12 -13.58 -21.53
CA PHE A 57 -4.97 -12.86 -20.98
C PHE A 57 -4.94 -11.41 -21.46
N LYS A 58 -5.23 -11.19 -22.75
CA LYS A 58 -5.18 -9.87 -23.39
C LYS A 58 -5.97 -8.82 -22.60
N ASN A 59 -7.21 -9.13 -22.23
CA ASN A 59 -8.05 -8.20 -21.47
C ASN A 59 -7.41 -7.80 -20.13
N GLN A 60 -6.86 -8.76 -19.40
CA GLN A 60 -6.22 -8.46 -18.11
C GLN A 60 -4.93 -7.65 -18.28
N PHE A 61 -4.14 -7.93 -19.32
CA PHE A 61 -2.94 -7.15 -19.62
C PHE A 61 -3.27 -5.68 -19.89
N GLU A 62 -4.34 -5.40 -20.63
CA GLU A 62 -4.79 -4.02 -20.87
C GLU A 62 -5.24 -3.32 -19.57
N LEU A 63 -5.93 -4.03 -18.68
CA LEU A 63 -6.32 -3.48 -17.37
C LEU A 63 -5.11 -3.18 -16.49
N ASP A 64 -4.15 -4.11 -16.45
CA ASP A 64 -2.92 -3.97 -15.67
C ASP A 64 -2.05 -2.83 -16.19
N GLN A 65 -1.97 -2.65 -17.50
CA GLN A 65 -1.25 -1.55 -18.13
C GLN A 65 -1.89 -0.20 -17.76
N LYS A 66 -3.21 -0.06 -17.92
CA LYS A 66 -3.93 1.16 -17.50
C LYS A 66 -3.74 1.47 -16.01
N LYS A 67 -3.73 0.44 -15.16
CA LYS A 67 -3.49 0.60 -13.72
C LYS A 67 -2.07 1.08 -13.44
N TRP A 68 -1.10 0.53 -14.14
CA TRP A 68 0.30 0.89 -13.99
C TRP A 68 0.57 2.32 -14.49
N GLU A 69 0.02 2.72 -15.63
CA GLU A 69 0.11 4.09 -16.17
C GLU A 69 -0.42 5.13 -15.17
N LYS A 70 -1.61 4.87 -14.59
CA LYS A 70 -2.17 5.73 -13.53
C LYS A 70 -1.22 5.87 -12.33
N LYS A 71 -0.58 4.77 -11.93
CA LYS A 71 0.40 4.78 -10.81
C LYS A 71 1.62 5.62 -11.18
N ILE A 72 2.17 5.46 -12.39
CA ILE A 72 3.34 6.21 -12.86
C ILE A 72 3.02 7.70 -12.90
N VAL A 73 1.89 8.11 -13.49
CA VAL A 73 1.48 9.52 -13.53
C VAL A 73 1.38 10.11 -12.12
N ALA A 74 0.72 9.41 -11.19
CA ALA A 74 0.63 9.86 -9.80
C ALA A 74 2.00 9.96 -9.13
N GLN A 75 2.93 9.04 -9.40
CA GLN A 75 4.29 9.09 -8.86
C GLN A 75 5.10 10.25 -9.45
N ILE A 76 4.97 10.51 -10.75
CA ILE A 76 5.60 11.66 -11.41
C ILE A 76 5.07 12.96 -10.78
N ASP A 77 3.76 13.09 -10.61
CA ASP A 77 3.16 14.29 -10.01
C ASP A 77 3.55 14.47 -8.55
N ASN A 78 3.63 13.38 -7.78
CA ASN A 78 4.13 13.42 -6.40
C ASN A 78 5.62 13.78 -6.36
N GLY A 79 6.42 13.29 -7.31
CA GLY A 79 7.82 13.67 -7.47
C GLY A 79 7.99 15.16 -7.77
N LYS A 80 7.16 15.71 -8.68
CA LYS A 80 7.12 17.15 -9.01
C LYS A 80 6.74 18.02 -7.82
N LYS A 81 5.81 17.55 -6.97
CA LYS A 81 5.42 18.25 -5.73
C LYS A 81 6.53 18.24 -4.67
N GLY A 82 7.53 17.38 -4.83
CA GLY A 82 8.62 17.20 -3.86
C GLY A 82 8.17 16.41 -2.64
N GLY A 83 9.12 15.74 -1.98
CA GLY A 83 8.85 14.96 -0.76
C GLY A 83 8.80 15.82 0.52
N ARG A 84 9.61 16.88 0.58
CA ARG A 84 9.68 17.79 1.73
C ARG A 84 8.80 19.01 1.47
N PRO A 85 7.85 19.35 2.35
CA PRO A 85 7.14 20.62 2.27
C PRO A 85 8.16 21.76 2.22
N ARG A 86 8.04 22.66 1.24
CA ARG A 86 8.78 23.92 1.28
C ARG A 86 8.22 24.75 2.41
N ASN A 87 9.05 25.13 3.37
CA ASN A 87 8.68 26.12 4.38
C ASN A 87 8.41 27.43 3.63
N SER A 88 7.20 27.96 3.73
CA SER A 88 6.78 29.21 3.06
C SER A 88 7.35 30.47 3.73
N SER A 89 8.28 30.34 4.67
CA SER A 89 8.77 31.44 5.50
C SER A 89 10.11 32.03 5.05
N GLU A 90 10.67 31.63 3.91
CA GLU A 90 11.94 32.21 3.44
C GLU A 90 12.08 32.06 1.92
N ILE A 91 11.50 33.00 1.18
CA ILE A 91 11.91 33.28 -0.19
C ILE A 91 12.20 34.79 -0.25
N THR A 92 13.41 35.18 0.15
CA THR A 92 14.09 36.31 -0.48
C THR A 92 14.73 35.76 -1.76
N LEU A 93 14.48 36.44 -2.88
CA LEU A 93 14.68 35.89 -4.23
C LEU A 93 16.14 35.81 -4.72
N ASP A 94 17.15 36.15 -3.90
CA ASP A 94 18.47 36.48 -4.45
C ASP A 94 19.70 35.70 -3.94
N GLU A 95 19.55 34.63 -3.14
CA GLU A 95 20.73 33.83 -2.74
C GLU A 95 20.72 32.39 -3.28
N LYS A 96 21.79 32.04 -4.01
CA LYS A 96 22.11 30.66 -4.41
C LYS A 96 21.95 29.73 -3.20
N PRO A 97 21.22 28.61 -3.32
CA PRO A 97 20.99 27.72 -2.20
C PRO A 97 22.31 27.12 -1.72
N LYS A 98 22.77 27.52 -0.51
CA LYS A 98 23.86 26.84 0.19
C LYS A 98 23.44 25.39 0.44
N LYS A 99 24.30 24.43 0.09
CA LYS A 99 24.06 23.01 0.37
C LYS A 99 23.79 22.84 1.88
N PRO A 100 22.65 22.25 2.28
CA PRO A 100 22.35 22.08 3.71
C PRO A 100 23.28 21.02 4.31
N ASN A 101 24.10 21.41 5.28
CA ASN A 101 25.07 20.53 5.97
C ASN A 101 24.43 19.65 7.06
N GLN A 102 23.11 19.71 7.29
CA GLN A 102 22.43 18.91 8.29
C GLN A 102 21.02 18.48 7.84
N THR A 103 20.73 17.20 7.97
CA THR A 103 19.40 16.62 7.83
C THR A 103 18.59 16.90 9.10
N HIS A 104 17.86 18.01 9.13
CA HIS A 104 16.79 18.17 10.12
C HIS A 104 15.63 17.23 9.73
N GLY A 105 15.54 16.08 10.41
CA GLY A 105 14.43 15.14 10.26
C GLY A 105 13.11 15.86 10.52
N PHE A 106 12.13 15.69 9.62
CA PHE A 106 10.78 16.17 9.85
C PHE A 106 10.11 15.26 10.90
N PHE A 107 10.15 15.66 12.18
CA PHE A 107 9.51 14.94 13.29
C PHE A 107 8.01 15.24 13.43
N LYS A 108 7.43 16.10 12.59
CA LYS A 108 6.00 16.41 12.66
C LYS A 108 5.18 15.28 12.03
N ASN A 109 4.23 14.75 12.80
CA ASN A 109 3.27 13.76 12.32
C ASN A 109 2.53 14.30 11.09
N PRO A 110 2.34 13.49 10.03
CA PRO A 110 1.62 13.93 8.84
C PRO A 110 0.17 14.29 9.20
N THR A 111 -0.29 15.46 8.75
CA THR A 111 -1.68 15.88 8.90
C THR A 111 -2.58 14.92 8.11
N LYS A 112 -3.66 14.43 8.74
CA LYS A 112 -4.59 13.46 8.14
C LYS A 112 -5.00 13.91 6.72
N PRO A 113 -4.89 13.06 5.69
CA PRO A 113 -5.37 13.41 4.35
C PRO A 113 -6.90 13.65 4.38
N LYS A 114 -7.37 14.68 3.67
CA LYS A 114 -8.80 14.96 3.52
C LYS A 114 -9.48 13.76 2.85
N LYS A 115 -10.37 13.08 3.59
CA LYS A 115 -11.19 11.97 3.07
C LYS A 115 -12.07 12.49 1.93
N GLY A 116 -12.00 11.84 0.77
CA GLY A 116 -13.00 11.97 -0.27
C GLY A 116 -14.35 11.43 0.21
N VAL A 117 -15.42 12.16 -0.08
CA VAL A 117 -16.78 11.84 0.35
C VAL A 117 -17.31 10.62 -0.41
N LYS A 118 -17.70 9.56 0.31
CA LYS A 118 -18.79 8.65 -0.07
C LYS A 118 -19.26 7.78 1.10
N GLY A 119 -20.44 8.12 1.61
CA GLY A 119 -21.60 7.23 1.68
C GLY A 119 -21.67 6.09 2.69
N LYS A 120 -22.65 6.26 3.60
CA LYS A 120 -23.50 5.27 4.32
C LYS A 120 -23.02 4.69 5.65
N GLU A 121 -23.88 4.93 6.63
CA GLU A 121 -23.95 4.37 7.98
C GLU A 121 -23.79 2.85 7.99
N LYS A 122 -23.11 2.33 9.02
CA LYS A 122 -23.46 1.07 9.68
C LYS A 122 -23.02 1.12 11.14
N GLU A 123 -23.84 0.44 11.94
CA GLU A 123 -23.93 0.32 13.39
C GLU A 123 -22.63 0.23 14.18
N LYS A 124 -22.69 0.71 15.43
CA LYS A 124 -21.64 0.60 16.45
C LYS A 124 -21.46 -0.86 16.89
N GLU A 125 -20.69 -1.61 16.13
CA GLU A 125 -20.06 -2.84 16.62
C GLU A 125 -18.84 -2.46 17.46
N LYS A 126 -18.64 -3.06 18.63
CA LYS A 126 -17.41 -2.93 19.42
C LYS A 126 -16.26 -3.56 18.61
N VAL A 127 -15.58 -2.73 17.81
CA VAL A 127 -14.49 -3.19 16.95
C VAL A 127 -13.26 -3.45 17.80
N ASN A 128 -12.95 -4.72 18.04
CA ASN A 128 -11.65 -5.14 18.54
C ASN A 128 -10.61 -4.69 17.50
N ILE A 129 -9.68 -3.81 17.89
CA ILE A 129 -8.84 -3.02 16.96
C ILE A 129 -7.85 -3.93 16.19
N ASP A 130 -7.67 -5.16 16.68
CA ASP A 130 -6.57 -6.06 16.34
C ASP A 130 -6.72 -6.78 14.99
N ILE A 131 -7.94 -6.90 14.45
CA ILE A 131 -8.22 -7.83 13.35
C ILE A 131 -7.68 -7.34 11.97
N LYS A 132 -7.18 -6.10 11.85
CA LYS A 132 -6.92 -5.48 10.51
C LYS A 132 -5.58 -4.77 10.32
N MET A 133 -4.58 -4.91 11.19
CA MET A 133 -3.37 -4.05 11.14
C MET A 133 -2.07 -4.81 10.86
N ALA A 134 -1.34 -4.38 9.82
CA ALA A 134 -0.03 -4.95 9.43
C ALA A 134 1.13 -4.62 10.41
N THR A 135 0.92 -3.70 11.37
CA THR A 135 1.95 -3.30 12.38
C THR A 135 1.34 -3.09 13.77
N PRO A 136 0.97 -4.17 14.48
CA PRO A 136 0.24 -4.13 15.74
C PRO A 136 0.99 -3.40 16.87
N ARG A 137 2.29 -3.68 17.05
CA ARG A 137 3.11 -3.10 18.13
C ARG A 137 3.25 -1.58 18.05
N ARG A 138 3.35 -1.02 16.84
CA ARG A 138 3.47 0.43 16.65
C ARG A 138 2.19 1.15 17.03
N PHE A 139 1.05 0.53 16.73
CA PHE A 139 -0.26 1.06 17.07
C PHE A 139 -0.49 1.00 18.58
N ALA A 140 -0.28 -0.16 19.20
CA ALA A 140 -0.41 -0.34 20.64
C ALA A 140 0.43 0.69 21.42
N LYS A 141 1.70 0.90 21.00
CA LYS A 141 2.58 1.90 21.60
C LYS A 141 1.97 3.31 21.60
N ASN A 142 1.42 3.73 20.46
CA ASN A 142 0.86 5.07 20.32
C ASN A 142 -0.39 5.26 21.18
N GLU A 143 -1.30 4.29 21.20
CA GLU A 143 -2.52 4.35 22.01
C GLU A 143 -2.17 4.40 23.51
N ILE A 144 -1.32 3.48 23.98
CA ILE A 144 -0.84 3.45 25.37
C ILE A 144 -0.22 4.80 25.77
N GLN A 145 0.67 5.36 24.93
CA GLN A 145 1.35 6.63 25.23
C GLN A 145 0.46 7.86 25.21
N ASN A 146 -0.63 7.85 24.42
CA ASN A 146 -1.57 8.96 24.34
C ASN A 146 -2.55 8.99 25.53
N THR A 147 -2.62 7.92 26.31
CA THR A 147 -3.51 7.84 27.46
C THR A 147 -3.02 8.74 28.59
N GLY A 148 -3.88 9.66 29.02
CA GLY A 148 -3.57 10.66 30.05
C GLY A 148 -4.05 10.33 31.45
N LYS A 149 -4.87 9.28 31.61
CA LYS A 149 -5.43 8.83 32.88
C LYS A 149 -5.26 7.32 33.04
N LYS A 150 -5.18 6.88 34.29
CA LYS A 150 -5.02 5.46 34.64
C LYS A 150 -6.24 4.63 34.24
N GLU A 151 -7.44 5.16 34.46
CA GLU A 151 -8.70 4.47 34.16
C GLU A 151 -8.85 4.22 32.66
N ASP A 152 -8.51 5.21 31.84
CA ASP A 152 -8.56 5.11 30.37
C ASP A 152 -7.53 4.08 29.85
N LEU A 153 -6.38 3.93 30.53
CA LEU A 153 -5.34 2.97 30.16
C LEU A 153 -5.77 1.54 30.46
N ILE A 154 -6.44 1.34 31.60
CA ILE A 154 -7.00 0.06 32.00
C ILE A 154 -8.16 -0.33 31.08
N ASP A 155 -9.07 0.59 30.76
CA ASP A 155 -10.19 0.35 29.82
C ASP A 155 -9.68 -0.01 28.42
N LEU A 156 -8.66 0.72 27.92
CA LEU A 156 -7.99 0.41 26.66
C LEU A 156 -7.39 -1.01 26.68
N TRP A 157 -6.71 -1.38 27.76
CA TRP A 157 -6.09 -2.69 27.89
C TRP A 157 -7.14 -3.79 27.99
N GLU A 158 -8.14 -3.66 28.85
CA GLU A 158 -9.11 -4.71 29.13
C GLU A 158 -10.11 -4.90 28.00
N ASN A 159 -10.65 -3.81 27.46
CA ASN A 159 -11.81 -3.85 26.56
C ASN A 159 -11.47 -3.64 25.07
N ASN A 160 -10.34 -2.99 24.74
CA ASN A 160 -10.01 -2.65 23.34
C ASN A 160 -8.88 -3.49 22.74
N PHE A 161 -7.99 -4.06 23.56
CA PHE A 161 -6.95 -4.98 23.11
C PHE A 161 -7.41 -6.44 23.28
N SER A 162 -7.19 -7.25 22.24
CA SER A 162 -7.45 -8.70 22.30
C SER A 162 -6.41 -9.43 23.14
N ASP A 163 -6.75 -10.64 23.53
CA ASP A 163 -5.86 -11.54 24.26
C ASP A 163 -4.55 -11.81 23.51
N ALA A 164 -4.58 -11.84 22.18
CA ALA A 164 -3.37 -12.04 21.38
C ALA A 164 -2.35 -10.90 21.55
N TRP A 165 -2.81 -9.65 21.67
CA TRP A 165 -1.93 -8.50 21.91
C TRP A 165 -1.49 -8.41 23.36
N LYS A 166 -2.36 -8.81 24.31
CA LYS A 166 -2.02 -8.91 25.74
C LYS A 166 -0.93 -9.94 26.03
N GLN A 167 -0.85 -11.01 25.23
CA GLN A 167 0.20 -12.04 25.31
C GLN A 167 1.51 -11.63 24.62
N ASP A 168 1.54 -10.56 23.82
CA ASP A 168 2.79 -10.06 23.22
C ASP A 168 3.63 -9.35 24.30
N SER A 169 4.81 -9.92 24.59
CA SER A 169 5.70 -9.42 25.65
C SER A 169 6.14 -7.96 25.47
N LYS A 170 6.24 -7.46 24.23
CA LYS A 170 6.61 -6.06 23.97
C LYS A 170 5.45 -5.11 24.22
N ILE A 171 4.23 -5.52 23.87
CA ILE A 171 3.02 -4.72 24.10
C ILE A 171 2.71 -4.68 25.60
N LYS A 172 2.80 -5.83 26.27
CA LYS A 172 2.65 -5.94 27.73
C LYS A 172 3.66 -5.09 28.48
N GLY A 173 4.94 -5.14 28.09
CA GLY A 173 5.95 -4.27 28.70
C GLY A 173 5.69 -2.77 28.50
N MET A 174 5.11 -2.36 27.36
CA MET A 174 4.73 -0.94 27.16
C MET A 174 3.58 -0.51 28.07
N TYR A 175 2.59 -1.39 28.28
CA TYR A 175 1.46 -1.14 29.17
C TYR A 175 1.92 -1.06 30.63
N GLU A 176 2.71 -2.02 31.09
CA GLU A 176 3.22 -2.05 32.48
C GLU A 176 4.06 -0.82 32.79
N ASN A 177 4.99 -0.44 31.90
CA ASN A 177 5.80 0.78 32.06
C ASN A 177 4.94 2.05 32.10
N LYS A 178 3.85 2.10 31.33
CA LYS A 178 2.95 3.26 31.33
C LYS A 178 2.06 3.28 32.56
N LEU A 179 1.68 2.11 33.07
CA LEU A 179 0.87 1.97 34.28
C LEU A 179 1.65 2.43 35.51
N SER A 180 2.95 2.12 35.60
CA SER A 180 3.81 2.59 36.69
C SER A 180 3.97 4.11 36.72
N GLU A 181 3.89 4.81 35.57
CA GLU A 181 3.91 6.28 35.53
C GLU A 181 2.71 6.94 36.23
N PHE A 182 1.64 6.18 36.51
CA PHE A 182 0.45 6.65 37.24
C PHE A 182 0.38 6.15 38.68
N GLU A 183 1.38 5.39 39.13
CA GLU A 183 1.48 4.84 40.49
C GLU A 183 2.49 5.59 41.36
N ASP A 184 3.25 6.52 40.77
CA ASP A 184 4.10 7.53 41.42
C ASP A 184 3.32 8.84 41.67
#